data_AF-A0A9E3U4E8-F1
#
_entry.id   AF-A0A9E3U4E8-F1
#
_cell.length_a   1.000
_cell.length_b   1.000
_cell.length_c   1.000
_cell.angle_alpha   90.00
_cell.angle_beta   90.00
_cell.angle_gamma   90.00
#
_symmetry.space_group_name_H-M   'P 1'
#
loop_
_entity.id
_entity.type
_entity.pdbx_description
1 polymer ?
#
loop_
_entity_poly.entity_id
_entity_poly.type
_entity_poly.pdbx_seq_one_letter_code
_entity_poly.pdbx_strand_id
1 'polypeptide(L)'
;MTWPQIRQNDAYRGRWVALDDCRYDGRTAQPVEGTIIDADEDLVELCTRIRQSENKNLAILFCEEATEEPPSSRRRPSVPPSAAH
;
A
#
# COMPACT_ATOMS: atom_id res chain seq x y z
N MET A 1 -7.83 -13.66 -1.82
CA MET A 1 -6.61 -13.90 -2.64
C MET A 1 -5.39 -13.62 -1.76
N THR A 2 -4.26 -14.31 -1.91
CA THR A 2 -3.08 -14.01 -1.05
C THR A 2 -2.29 -12.84 -1.62
N TRP A 3 -1.76 -11.98 -0.76
CA TRP A 3 -0.92 -10.85 -1.16
C TRP A 3 0.24 -11.23 -2.10
N PRO A 4 1.02 -12.30 -1.86
CA PRO A 4 2.05 -12.73 -2.81
C PRO A 4 1.52 -13.09 -4.19
N GLN A 5 0.30 -13.65 -4.31
CA GLN A 5 -0.31 -13.91 -5.62
C GLN A 5 -0.71 -12.62 -6.33
N ILE A 6 -1.19 -11.62 -5.59
CA ILE A 6 -1.54 -10.29 -6.12
C ILE A 6 -0.28 -9.61 -6.66
N ARG A 7 0.82 -9.66 -5.91
CA ARG A 7 2.12 -9.10 -6.33
C ARG A 7 2.72 -9.78 -7.55
N GLN A 8 2.45 -11.07 -7.74
CA GLN A 8 2.91 -11.82 -8.91
C GLN A 8 2.04 -11.58 -10.16
N ASN A 9 0.90 -10.90 -10.02
CA ASN A 9 0.00 -10.66 -11.12
C ASN A 9 0.27 -9.29 -11.75
N ASP A 10 0.73 -9.30 -13.02
CA ASP A 10 1.03 -8.09 -13.77
C ASP A 10 -0.17 -7.14 -13.94
N ALA A 11 -1.41 -7.62 -13.75
CA ALA A 11 -2.60 -6.76 -13.77
C ALA A 11 -2.65 -5.71 -12.64
N TYR A 12 -1.97 -5.98 -11.52
CA TYR A 12 -1.93 -5.10 -10.34
C TYR A 12 -0.56 -4.48 -10.10
N ARG A 13 0.44 -4.88 -10.88
CA ARG A 13 1.81 -4.38 -10.78
C ARG A 13 1.88 -2.87 -11.10
N GLY A 14 2.55 -2.12 -10.23
CA GLY A 14 2.67 -0.66 -10.35
C GLY A 14 1.37 0.09 -10.06
N ARG A 15 0.39 -0.55 -9.42
CA ARG A 15 -0.93 0.05 -9.12
C ARG A 15 -1.25 -0.03 -7.63
N TRP A 16 -2.14 0.85 -7.20
CA TRP A 16 -2.75 0.80 -5.89
C TRP A 16 -3.85 -0.24 -5.87
N VAL A 17 -3.88 -1.05 -4.82
CA VAL A 17 -4.83 -2.14 -4.66
C VAL A 17 -5.58 -1.95 -3.35
N ALA A 18 -6.90 -1.98 -3.44
CA ALA A 18 -7.81 -1.94 -2.31
C ALA A 18 -8.15 -3.36 -1.87
N LEU A 19 -7.77 -3.71 -0.65
CA LEU A 19 -8.11 -4.98 -0.02
C LEU A 19 -9.19 -4.78 1.02
N ASP A 20 -10.23 -5.61 0.96
CA ASP A 20 -11.17 -5.82 2.05
C ASP A 20 -10.81 -7.08 2.86
N ASP A 21 -11.22 -7.11 4.13
CA ASP A 21 -10.94 -8.17 5.09
C ASP A 21 -9.44 -8.56 5.10
N CYS A 22 -8.58 -7.54 5.10
CA CYS A 22 -7.14 -7.73 5.00
C CYS A 22 -6.57 -8.36 6.28
N ARG A 23 -5.98 -9.54 6.15
CA ARG A 23 -5.26 -10.25 7.21
C ARG A 23 -3.78 -9.94 7.10
N TYR A 24 -3.18 -9.59 8.22
CA TYR A 24 -1.74 -9.30 8.32
C TYR A 24 -1.00 -10.42 9.04
N ASP A 25 0.23 -10.70 8.60
CA ASP A 25 1.15 -11.56 9.31
C ASP A 25 1.62 -10.88 10.59
N GLY A 26 1.44 -11.55 11.73
CA GLY A 26 1.80 -10.99 13.04
C GLY A 26 3.31 -10.81 13.24
N ARG A 27 4.16 -11.40 12.39
CA ARG A 27 5.62 -11.37 12.54
C ARG A 27 6.28 -10.31 11.65
N THR A 28 5.75 -10.11 10.44
CA THR A 28 6.31 -9.18 9.45
C THR A 28 5.46 -7.91 9.28
N ALA A 29 4.27 -7.87 9.89
CA ALA A 29 3.26 -6.82 9.69
C ALA A 29 2.89 -6.61 8.20
N GLN A 30 3.13 -7.62 7.36
CA GLN A 30 2.77 -7.58 5.95
C GLN A 30 1.39 -8.18 5.74
N PRO A 31 0.61 -7.66 4.78
CA PRO A 31 -0.64 -8.29 4.37
C PRO A 31 -0.36 -9.70 3.83
N VAL A 32 -1.09 -10.70 4.33
CA VAL A 32 -0.99 -12.09 3.86
C VAL A 32 -2.14 -12.47 2.96
N GLU A 33 -3.34 -12.00 3.30
CA GLU A 33 -4.58 -12.32 2.61
C GLU A 33 -5.50 -11.11 2.60
N GLY A 34 -6.29 -11.01 1.53
CA GLY A 34 -7.35 -10.02 1.41
C GLY A 34 -8.15 -10.25 0.14
N THR A 35 -9.32 -9.61 0.06
CA THR A 35 -10.14 -9.61 -1.14
C THR A 35 -9.89 -8.31 -1.90
N ILE A 36 -9.35 -8.41 -3.12
CA ILE A 36 -9.24 -7.23 -3.98
C ILE A 36 -10.65 -6.80 -4.35
N ILE A 37 -11.05 -5.63 -3.89
CA ILE A 37 -12.32 -5.03 -4.28
C ILE A 37 -12.13 -4.02 -5.40
N ASP A 38 -10.95 -3.40 -5.49
CA ASP A 38 -10.66 -2.40 -6.50
C ASP A 38 -9.14 -2.21 -6.67
N ALA A 39 -8.72 -1.71 -7.83
CA ALA A 39 -7.33 -1.37 -8.10
C ALA A 39 -7.26 -0.27 -9.16
N ASP A 40 -6.39 0.71 -8.92
CA ASP A 40 -6.21 1.87 -9.79
C ASP A 40 -4.76 2.36 -9.75
N GLU A 41 -4.32 3.02 -10.81
CA GLU A 41 -3.06 3.77 -10.83
C GLU A 41 -3.13 5.05 -9.99
N ASP A 42 -4.34 5.62 -9.84
CA ASP A 42 -4.59 6.88 -9.17
C ASP A 42 -5.16 6.66 -7.76
N LEU A 43 -4.37 7.01 -6.73
CA LEU A 43 -4.76 6.84 -5.33
C LEU A 43 -6.02 7.64 -4.96
N VAL A 44 -6.22 8.80 -5.59
CA VAL A 44 -7.35 9.70 -5.31
C VAL A 44 -8.66 9.11 -5.84
N GLU A 45 -8.63 8.62 -7.08
CA GLU A 45 -9.78 7.94 -7.69
C GLU A 45 -10.12 6.67 -6.90
N LEU A 46 -9.09 5.89 -6.54
CA LEU A 46 -9.25 4.70 -5.71
C LEU A 46 -9.91 5.02 -4.37
N CYS A 47 -9.41 6.01 -3.64
CA CYS A 47 -10.00 6.47 -2.37
C CYS A 47 -11.47 6.88 -2.53
N THR A 48 -11.80 7.57 -3.62
CA THR A 48 -13.17 8.01 -3.89
C THR A 48 -14.10 6.82 -4.12
N ARG A 49 -13.65 5.83 -4.89
CA ARG A 49 -14.40 4.61 -5.19
C ARG A 49 -14.60 3.73 -3.94
N ILE A 50 -13.52 3.50 -3.20
CA ILE A 50 -13.51 2.79 -1.91
C ILE A 50 -14.46 3.44 -0.92
N ARG A 51 -14.48 4.77 -0.83
CA ARG A 51 -15.35 5.51 0.11
C ARG A 51 -16.84 5.37 -0.22
N GLN A 52 -17.18 5.07 -1.47
CA GLN A 52 -18.54 4.71 -1.86
C GLN A 52 -18.89 3.25 -1.51
N SER A 53 -17.88 2.42 -1.26
CA SER A 53 -18.05 1.07 -0.76
C SER A 53 -18.36 1.11 0.75
N GLU A 54 -19.40 0.43 1.21
CA GLU A 54 -19.80 0.39 2.64
C GLU A 54 -18.84 -0.44 3.53
N ASN A 55 -17.67 -0.81 3.03
CA ASN A 55 -16.72 -1.65 3.74
C ASN A 55 -15.85 -0.81 4.68
N LYS A 56 -15.90 -1.12 5.97
CA LYS A 56 -15.21 -0.34 7.04
C LYS A 56 -13.76 -0.76 7.25
N ASN A 57 -13.34 -1.88 6.67
CA ASN A 57 -12.08 -2.56 6.96
C ASN A 57 -11.23 -2.69 5.69
N LEU A 58 -10.94 -1.54 5.08
CA LEU A 58 -10.22 -1.46 3.81
C LEU A 58 -8.75 -1.10 4.02
N ALA A 59 -7.86 -1.85 3.38
CA ALA A 59 -6.44 -1.60 3.34
C ALA A 59 -6.03 -1.22 1.92
N ILE A 60 -5.42 -0.04 1.75
CA ILE A 60 -4.89 0.41 0.47
C ILE A 60 -3.38 0.15 0.46
N LEU A 61 -2.93 -0.66 -0.48
CA LEU A 61 -1.53 -1.08 -0.58
C LEU A 61 -1.04 -0.83 -2.00
N PHE A 62 0.17 -0.30 -2.12
CA PHE A 62 0.82 -0.12 -3.41
C PHE A 62 1.55 -1.41 -3.79
N CYS A 63 1.21 -1.96 -4.94
CA CYS A 63 1.89 -3.13 -5.46
C CYS A 63 3.11 -2.68 -6.27
N GLU A 64 4.22 -2.44 -5.57
CA GLU A 64 5.49 -2.07 -6.21
C GLU A 64 5.96 -3.17 -7.16
N GLU A 65 6.31 -2.78 -8.39
CA GLU A 65 7.24 -3.54 -9.21
C GLU A 65 8.46 -3.85 -8.35
N ALA A 66 8.96 -5.09 -8.40
CA ALA A 66 10.14 -5.49 -7.66
C ALA A 66 11.38 -4.78 -8.24
N THR A 67 11.49 -3.47 -8.07
CA THR A 67 12.74 -2.75 -8.19
C THR A 67 13.48 -3.03 -6.89
N GLU A 68 14.67 -3.61 -7.01
CA GLU A 68 15.52 -4.12 -5.91
C GLU A 68 16.07 -3.02 -4.98
N GLU A 69 15.32 -1.96 -4.72
CA GLU A 69 15.75 -0.86 -3.87
C GLU A 69 15.07 -0.97 -2.49
N PRO A 70 15.83 -1.00 -1.38
CA PRO A 70 15.24 -1.04 -0.04
C PRO A 70 14.36 0.19 0.16
N PRO A 71 13.29 0.12 0.98
CA PRO A 71 12.43 1.25 1.20
C PRO A 71 13.27 2.37 1.81
N SER A 72 13.64 3.35 0.99
CA SER A 72 14.06 4.67 1.45
C SER A 72 12.82 5.32 2.04
N SER A 73 12.48 4.83 3.24
CA SER A 73 11.67 5.52 4.21
C SER A 73 12.24 6.91 4.24
N ARG A 74 11.50 7.83 3.63
CA ARG A 74 11.76 9.24 3.43
C ARG A 74 12.11 9.83 4.78
N ARG A 75 13.37 9.66 5.22
CA ARG A 75 13.91 10.33 6.39
C ARG A 75 13.90 11.78 5.96
N ARG A 76 12.91 12.50 6.47
CA ARG A 76 12.88 13.96 6.44
C ARG A 76 14.31 14.44 6.65
N PRO A 77 14.86 15.34 5.82
CA PRO A 77 16.06 16.04 6.23
C PRO A 77 15.74 16.66 7.59
N SER A 78 16.37 16.14 8.64
CA SER A 78 16.34 16.72 9.97
C SER A 78 17.00 18.09 9.82
N VAL A 79 16.20 19.12 9.58
CA VAL A 79 16.67 20.51 9.72
C VAL A 79 17.25 20.64 11.13
N PRO A 80 18.54 20.94 11.31
CA PRO A 80 19.07 21.20 12.63
C PRO A 80 18.55 22.57 13.09
N PRO A 81 17.97 22.70 14.30
CA PRO A 81 17.71 24.02 14.88
C PRO A 81 19.03 24.62 15.38
N SER A 82 19.45 25.69 14.70
CA SER A 82 20.13 26.91 15.18
C SER A 82 21.04 26.87 16.43
N ALA A 83 22.26 27.43 16.31
CA ALA A 83 22.83 28.27 17.36
C ALA A 83 23.81 29.31 16.78
N ALA A 84 23.61 30.55 17.22
CA ALA A 84 24.30 31.77 16.84
C ALA A 84 25.76 31.84 17.31
N HIS A 85 26.55 32.69 16.64
CA HIS A 85 27.71 33.35 17.22
C HIS A 85 27.85 34.76 16.67
#